data_AF-A0A9E3TGQ7-F1
#
_entry.id   AF-A0A9E3TGQ7-F1
#
_cell.length_a   1.000
_cell.length_b   1.000
_cell.length_c   1.000
_cell.angle_alpha   90.00
_cell.angle_beta   90.00
_cell.angle_gamma   90.00
#
_symmetry.space_group_name_H-M   'P 1'
#
loop_
_entity.id
_entity.type
_entity.pdbx_description
1 polymer ?
#
loop_
_entity_poly.entity_id
_entity_poly.type
_entity_poly.pdbx_seq_one_letter_code
_entity_poly.pdbx_strand_id
1 'polypeptide(L)'
;MKHVPHVLLAAFGSLSALGVLASPTEEPKIHECKDPDGNVLYQDEPCPEPKHRKVVAPAPSKPLASTAERGAPAGVPPAPVADPAPRPREWSVIEPAGADRLPGDAGGALHAPSGRFASPESTWRAFVSAIGRGDRAAAAACLTSSALVRFGGDAESFPLEEMRTTVSAFTRIEVDGEVGPFWSIHASRDGLRPKWIFFERTARGEWKIAAI
;
A
#
# COMPACT_ATOMS: atom_id res chain seq x y z
N MET A 1 -28.39 -7.14 -55.88
CA MET A 1 -28.51 -5.78 -55.31
C MET A 1 -28.72 -5.94 -53.80
N LYS A 2 -27.71 -5.63 -52.99
CA LYS A 2 -27.73 -5.84 -51.53
C LYS A 2 -27.93 -4.48 -50.85
N HIS A 3 -28.98 -4.34 -50.06
CA HIS A 3 -29.24 -3.14 -49.25
C HIS A 3 -28.30 -3.08 -48.05
N VAL A 4 -27.66 -1.93 -47.87
CA VAL A 4 -26.84 -1.59 -46.70
C VAL A 4 -27.64 -0.59 -45.87
N PRO A 5 -27.97 -0.86 -44.59
CA PRO A 5 -28.63 0.13 -43.76
C PRO A 5 -27.59 1.12 -43.21
N HIS A 6 -27.83 2.41 -43.47
CA HIS A 6 -27.15 3.52 -42.81
C HIS A 6 -27.72 3.69 -41.40
N VAL A 7 -26.90 3.46 -40.39
CA VAL A 7 -27.22 3.82 -39.00
C VAL A 7 -26.59 5.19 -38.72
N LEU A 8 -27.45 6.21 -38.73
CA LEU A 8 -27.18 7.55 -38.21
C LEU A 8 -27.27 7.49 -36.69
N LEU A 9 -26.15 7.68 -35.99
CA LEU A 9 -26.14 7.85 -34.54
C LEU A 9 -25.76 9.30 -34.20
N ALA A 10 -26.74 10.00 -33.64
CA ALA A 10 -26.71 11.42 -33.34
C ALA A 10 -25.73 11.73 -32.19
N ALA A 11 -24.92 12.76 -32.38
CA ALA A 11 -24.13 13.40 -31.34
C ALA A 11 -25.06 14.26 -30.48
N PHE A 12 -25.24 13.90 -29.21
CA PHE A 12 -25.78 14.80 -28.20
C PHE A 12 -24.67 15.22 -27.26
N GLY A 13 -24.26 16.48 -27.42
CA GLY A 13 -23.43 17.19 -26.46
C GLY A 13 -24.24 17.58 -25.23
N SER A 14 -23.61 17.50 -24.07
CA SER A 14 -23.99 18.27 -22.90
C SER A 14 -22.71 18.56 -22.10
N LEU A 15 -22.15 19.75 -22.32
CA LEU A 15 -21.09 20.32 -21.48
C LEU A 15 -21.75 20.85 -20.20
N SER A 16 -21.72 20.06 -19.12
CA SER A 16 -21.97 20.57 -17.78
C SER A 16 -20.64 20.96 -17.14
N ALA A 17 -20.31 22.25 -17.21
CA ALA A 17 -19.22 22.86 -16.47
C ALA A 17 -19.64 23.03 -15.00
N LEU A 18 -19.33 22.04 -14.15
CA LEU A 18 -19.38 22.19 -12.70
C LEU A 18 -18.03 22.74 -12.23
N GLY A 19 -17.97 24.05 -12.03
CA GLY A 19 -16.88 24.72 -11.33
C GLY A 19 -16.89 24.33 -9.86
N VAL A 20 -16.08 23.33 -9.49
CA VAL A 20 -15.75 23.04 -8.10
C VAL A 20 -14.75 24.10 -7.64
N LEU A 21 -15.20 24.99 -6.75
CA LEU A 21 -14.32 25.89 -6.01
C LEU A 21 -13.41 25.02 -5.15
N ALA A 22 -12.19 24.76 -5.63
CA ALA A 22 -11.13 24.13 -4.85
C ALA A 22 -10.74 25.08 -3.72
N SER A 23 -11.27 24.84 -2.52
CA SER A 23 -10.70 25.41 -1.30
C SER A 23 -9.22 25.02 -1.24
N PRO A 24 -8.30 25.94 -0.90
CA PRO A 24 -6.89 25.65 -0.77
C PRO A 24 -6.74 24.47 0.19
N THR A 25 -6.27 23.35 -0.36
CA THR A 25 -6.05 22.12 0.40
C THR A 25 -4.88 22.39 1.32
N GLU A 26 -5.19 22.66 2.59
CA GLU A 26 -4.20 22.78 3.66
C GLU A 26 -3.38 21.48 3.65
N GLU A 27 -2.07 21.59 3.45
CA GLU A 27 -1.19 20.41 3.35
C GLU A 27 -1.38 19.54 4.60
N PRO A 28 -1.54 18.21 4.44
CA PRO A 28 -1.80 17.32 5.56
C PRO A 28 -0.64 17.39 6.55
N LYS A 29 -0.86 18.05 7.69
CA LYS A 29 0.13 18.24 8.74
C LYS A 29 0.11 17.02 9.66
N ILE A 30 1.11 16.15 9.51
CA ILE A 30 1.31 15.03 10.43
C ILE A 30 1.86 15.57 11.75
N HIS A 31 1.20 15.26 12.86
CA HIS A 31 1.59 15.63 14.21
C HIS A 31 2.42 14.52 14.86
N GLU A 32 3.55 14.90 15.46
CA GLU A 32 4.39 14.02 16.28
C GLU A 32 3.94 14.08 17.74
N CYS A 33 3.40 12.98 18.27
CA CYS A 33 2.89 12.87 19.63
C CYS A 33 3.77 11.96 20.47
N LYS A 34 4.21 12.44 21.65
CA LYS A 34 4.98 11.64 22.60
C LYS A 34 4.07 11.12 23.71
N ASP A 35 4.10 9.81 23.94
CA ASP A 35 3.40 9.18 25.04
C ASP A 35 4.17 9.34 26.38
N PRO A 36 3.56 8.97 27.52
CA PRO A 36 4.23 9.05 28.83
C PRO A 36 5.44 8.12 28.98
N ASP A 37 5.54 7.08 28.16
CA ASP A 37 6.62 6.09 28.14
C ASP A 37 7.79 6.53 27.24
N GLY A 38 7.64 7.64 26.51
CA GLY A 38 8.64 8.24 25.63
C GLY A 38 8.58 7.76 24.18
N ASN A 39 7.58 6.97 23.78
CA ASN A 39 7.40 6.56 22.40
C ASN A 39 6.78 7.68 21.57
N VAL A 40 7.17 7.74 20.30
CA VAL A 40 6.69 8.72 19.33
C VAL A 40 5.64 8.07 18.42
N LEU A 41 4.43 8.63 18.40
CA LEU A 41 3.36 8.28 17.45
C LEU A 41 3.15 9.43 16.46
N TYR A 42 3.01 9.09 15.17
CA TYR A 42 2.65 10.03 14.11
C TYR A 42 1.18 9.88 13.77
N GLN A 43 0.42 10.97 13.86
CA GLN A 43 -1.02 10.99 13.62
C GLN A 43 -1.45 12.25 12.85
N ASP A 44 -2.55 12.15 12.10
CA ASP A 44 -3.10 13.29 11.36
C ASP A 44 -3.93 14.22 12.28
N GLU A 45 -4.45 13.70 13.39
CA GLU A 45 -5.17 14.50 14.40
C GLU A 45 -4.17 15.16 15.38
N PRO A 46 -4.42 16.39 15.86
CA PRO A 46 -3.60 17.02 16.88
C PRO A 46 -3.45 16.13 18.13
N CYS A 47 -2.27 16.13 18.74
CA CYS A 47 -2.03 15.35 19.95
C CYS A 47 -3.04 15.73 21.05
N PRO A 48 -3.64 14.75 21.75
CA PRO A 48 -4.56 15.05 22.84
C PRO A 48 -3.85 15.89 23.89
N GLU A 49 -4.38 17.08 24.17
CA GLU A 49 -3.80 17.96 25.18
C GLU A 49 -3.72 17.20 26.52
N PRO A 50 -2.56 17.19 27.20
CA PRO A 50 -2.43 16.53 28.48
C PRO A 50 -3.42 17.18 29.44
N LYS A 51 -4.47 16.45 29.82
CA LYS A 51 -5.43 16.91 30.83
C LYS A 51 -4.60 17.22 32.08
N HIS A 52 -4.44 18.52 32.38
CA HIS A 52 -3.77 18.98 33.57
C HIS A 52 -4.47 18.34 34.77
N ARG A 53 -3.92 17.22 35.24
CA ARG A 53 -4.39 16.56 36.45
C ARG A 53 -4.11 17.56 37.55
N LYS A 54 -5.19 18.21 38.05
CA LYS A 54 -5.12 19.03 39.26
C LYS A 54 -4.38 18.19 40.29
N VAL A 55 -3.18 18.62 40.63
CA VAL A 55 -2.39 18.02 41.70
C VAL A 55 -3.16 18.32 42.97
N VAL A 56 -4.03 17.39 43.36
CA VAL A 56 -4.63 17.38 44.69
C VAL A 56 -3.49 17.06 45.62
N ALA A 57 -3.10 18.05 46.43
CA ALA A 57 -2.02 17.93 47.39
C ALA A 57 -2.22 16.65 48.23
N PRO A 58 -1.24 15.74 48.28
CA PRO A 58 -1.34 14.55 49.09
C PRO A 58 -1.45 14.93 50.58
N ALA A 59 -2.39 14.29 51.27
CA ALA A 59 -2.53 14.41 52.72
C ALA A 59 -1.24 13.93 53.43
N PRO A 60 -0.82 14.59 54.53
CA PRO A 60 0.41 14.26 55.24
C PRO A 60 0.32 12.85 55.84
N SER A 61 1.09 11.93 55.26
CA SER A 61 1.27 10.58 55.79
C SER A 61 2.56 10.52 56.62
N LYS A 62 2.48 9.77 57.72
CA LYS A 62 3.46 9.62 58.81
C LYS A 62 4.91 9.33 58.35
N PRO A 63 5.92 9.75 59.14
CA PRO A 63 7.32 9.51 58.82
C PRO A 63 7.69 8.04 59.06
N LEU A 64 8.22 7.38 58.04
CA LEU A 64 8.96 6.12 58.18
C LEU A 64 10.40 6.32 57.73
N ALA A 65 11.26 5.64 58.47
CA ALA A 65 12.70 5.83 58.55
C ALA A 65 13.42 5.85 57.20
N SER A 66 14.31 6.83 57.11
CA SER A 66 15.35 7.02 56.11
C SER A 66 16.41 5.92 56.23
N THR A 67 16.58 5.12 55.17
CA THR A 67 17.85 4.45 54.90
C THR A 67 18.46 5.13 53.68
N ALA A 68 19.50 5.91 53.95
CA ALA A 68 20.30 6.58 52.96
C ALA A 68 21.19 5.57 52.25
N GLU A 69 21.06 5.44 50.93
CA GLU A 69 22.13 4.91 50.10
C GLU A 69 22.56 5.97 49.09
N ARG A 70 23.87 6.23 49.11
CA ARG A 70 24.53 7.41 48.64
C ARG A 70 25.27 7.05 47.35
N GLY A 71 24.83 7.65 46.25
CA GLY A 71 25.72 8.15 45.20
C GLY A 71 25.95 7.26 43.97
N ALA A 72 25.58 7.81 42.82
CA ALA A 72 26.44 7.81 41.64
C ALA A 72 26.14 9.09 40.83
N PRO A 73 27.17 9.85 40.39
CA PRO A 73 26.97 11.05 39.58
C PRO A 73 26.43 10.68 38.20
N ALA A 74 25.36 11.36 37.80
CA ALA A 74 24.76 11.26 36.47
C ALA A 74 25.79 11.63 35.40
N GLY A 75 26.27 10.63 34.68
CA GLY A 75 27.04 10.83 33.46
C GLY A 75 26.17 11.53 32.43
N VAL A 76 26.68 12.64 31.89
CA VAL A 76 26.08 13.35 30.75
C VAL A 76 25.96 12.34 29.60
N PRO A 77 24.75 12.07 29.07
CA PRO A 77 24.61 11.20 27.93
C PRO A 77 25.40 11.79 26.74
N PRO A 78 26.22 11.00 26.03
CA PRO A 78 26.94 11.48 24.88
C PRO A 78 25.94 12.00 23.85
N ALA A 79 26.27 13.14 23.21
CA ALA A 79 25.46 13.70 22.15
C ALA A 79 25.19 12.61 21.09
N PRO A 80 23.93 12.48 20.59
CA PRO A 80 23.62 11.53 19.55
C PRO A 80 24.53 11.82 18.36
N VAL A 81 25.40 10.85 18.04
CA VAL A 81 26.23 10.90 16.85
C VAL A 81 25.24 10.95 15.69
N ALA A 82 25.25 12.06 14.96
CA ALA A 82 24.39 12.24 13.79
C ALA A 82 24.63 11.05 12.86
N ASP A 83 23.60 10.23 12.66
CA ASP A 83 23.65 9.14 11.71
C ASP A 83 24.05 9.72 10.34
N PRO A 84 25.04 9.13 9.66
CA PRO A 84 25.45 9.60 8.35
C PRO A 84 24.23 9.59 7.44
N ALA A 85 24.02 10.71 6.74
CA ALA A 85 22.92 10.88 5.80
C ALA A 85 22.83 9.63 4.90
N PRO A 86 21.64 9.02 4.75
CA PRO A 86 21.48 7.82 3.95
C PRO A 86 22.04 8.08 2.57
N ARG A 87 23.06 7.31 2.17
CA ARG A 87 23.61 7.42 0.82
C ARG A 87 22.48 7.14 -0.17
N PRO A 88 22.40 7.87 -1.29
CA PRO A 88 21.51 7.50 -2.38
C PRO A 88 21.77 6.03 -2.70
N ARG A 89 20.73 5.19 -2.59
CA ARG A 89 20.86 3.77 -2.94
C ARG A 89 21.23 3.71 -4.41
N GLU A 90 22.46 3.27 -4.67
CA GLU A 90 22.93 2.99 -6.01
C GLU A 90 22.18 1.74 -6.48
N TRP A 91 21.26 1.96 -7.43
CA TRP A 91 20.46 0.90 -8.03
C TRP A 91 21.39 -0.05 -8.77
N SER A 92 21.74 -1.16 -8.13
CA SER A 92 22.42 -2.26 -8.80
C SER A 92 21.42 -2.94 -9.73
N VAL A 93 21.67 -2.89 -11.04
CA VAL A 93 20.96 -3.71 -12.01
C VAL A 93 21.29 -5.16 -11.69
N ILE A 94 20.36 -5.85 -11.02
CA ILE A 94 20.47 -7.29 -10.80
C ILE A 94 20.09 -7.94 -12.13
N GLU A 95 21.10 -8.38 -12.88
CA GLU A 95 20.87 -9.37 -13.93
C GLU A 95 20.23 -10.60 -13.28
N PRO A 96 19.10 -11.12 -13.81
CA PRO A 96 18.42 -12.25 -13.23
C PRO A 96 19.39 -13.43 -13.21
N ALA A 97 19.81 -13.82 -12.00
CA ALA A 97 20.63 -15.00 -11.78
C ALA A 97 19.98 -16.18 -12.51
N GLY A 98 20.73 -16.75 -13.45
CA GLY A 98 20.30 -17.90 -14.22
C GLY A 98 19.77 -18.98 -13.28
N ALA A 99 18.52 -19.35 -13.48
CA ALA A 99 17.92 -20.50 -12.82
C ALA A 99 18.78 -21.73 -13.13
N ASP A 100 19.55 -22.16 -12.13
CA ASP A 100 20.20 -23.47 -12.14
C ASP A 100 19.14 -24.53 -12.40
N ARG A 101 19.18 -25.07 -13.60
CA ARG A 101 18.30 -26.14 -14.07
C ARG A 101 18.64 -27.40 -13.31
N LEU A 102 17.79 -27.78 -12.36
CA LEU A 102 17.74 -29.16 -11.89
C LEU A 102 17.23 -30.06 -13.03
N PRO A 103 17.98 -31.10 -13.45
CA PRO A 103 17.53 -32.05 -14.44
C PRO A 103 16.69 -33.14 -13.75
N GLY A 104 15.38 -33.15 -14.00
CA GLY A 104 14.53 -34.31 -13.67
C GLY A 104 13.11 -33.95 -13.30
N ASP A 105 12.22 -33.84 -14.29
CA ASP A 105 11.16 -34.84 -14.50
C ASP A 105 10.41 -34.51 -15.80
N ALA A 106 10.54 -35.39 -16.79
CA ALA A 106 9.92 -35.24 -18.10
C ALA A 106 8.60 -36.02 -18.10
N GLY A 107 7.48 -35.36 -17.79
CA GLY A 107 6.18 -36.06 -17.83
C GLY A 107 4.92 -35.25 -17.63
N GLY A 108 4.99 -33.98 -17.23
CA GLY A 108 3.86 -33.07 -17.24
C GLY A 108 4.15 -31.95 -18.22
N ALA A 109 3.29 -31.73 -19.22
CA ALA A 109 3.33 -30.50 -20.02
C ALA A 109 3.10 -29.32 -19.07
N LEU A 110 4.19 -28.81 -18.50
CA LEU A 110 4.27 -27.61 -17.69
C LEU A 110 3.49 -26.56 -18.45
N HIS A 111 2.29 -26.26 -17.97
CA HIS A 111 1.50 -25.17 -18.49
C HIS A 111 2.35 -23.94 -18.29
N ALA A 112 3.01 -23.50 -19.35
CA ALA A 112 3.71 -22.24 -19.37
C ALA A 112 2.73 -21.21 -18.80
N PRO A 113 3.12 -20.46 -17.75
CA PRO A 113 2.21 -19.53 -17.10
C PRO A 113 1.60 -18.68 -18.21
N SER A 114 0.26 -18.68 -18.28
CA SER A 114 -0.45 -17.93 -19.31
C SER A 114 0.13 -16.50 -19.30
N GLY A 115 0.71 -16.04 -20.42
CA GLY A 115 1.67 -14.92 -20.44
C GLY A 115 1.19 -13.62 -19.79
N ARG A 116 -0.13 -13.51 -19.54
CA ARG A 116 -0.77 -12.48 -18.72
C ARG A 116 -0.26 -12.39 -17.27
N PHE A 117 0.26 -13.47 -16.68
CA PHE A 117 0.76 -13.49 -15.30
C PHE A 117 2.29 -13.65 -15.20
N ALA A 118 3.00 -13.34 -16.28
CA ALA A 118 4.46 -13.49 -16.35
C ALA A 118 5.25 -12.43 -15.55
N SER A 119 4.64 -11.27 -15.30
CA SER A 119 5.23 -10.14 -14.56
C SER A 119 4.19 -9.45 -13.66
N PRO A 120 4.61 -8.76 -12.59
CA PRO A 120 3.72 -7.92 -11.78
C PRO A 120 2.93 -6.91 -12.63
N GLU A 121 3.58 -6.26 -13.59
CA GLU A 121 2.99 -5.24 -14.45
C GLU A 121 1.95 -5.83 -15.40
N SER A 122 2.21 -7.02 -15.96
CA SER A 122 1.23 -7.72 -16.80
C SER A 122 0.01 -8.15 -15.99
N THR A 123 0.22 -8.64 -14.78
CA THR A 123 -0.86 -9.01 -13.85
C THR A 123 -1.69 -7.79 -13.47
N TRP A 124 -1.05 -6.66 -13.13
CA TRP A 124 -1.74 -5.41 -12.83
C TRP A 124 -2.59 -4.93 -14.00
N ARG A 125 -2.02 -4.89 -15.21
CA ARG A 125 -2.74 -4.48 -16.42
C ARG A 125 -3.94 -5.38 -16.69
N ALA A 126 -3.79 -6.70 -16.51
CA ALA A 126 -4.88 -7.65 -16.66
C ALA A 126 -6.00 -7.40 -15.63
N PHE A 127 -5.64 -7.14 -14.38
CA PHE A 127 -6.57 -6.80 -13.31
C PHE A 127 -7.36 -5.52 -13.63
N VAL A 128 -6.67 -4.40 -13.90
CA VAL A 128 -7.31 -3.11 -14.25
C VAL A 128 -8.24 -3.27 -15.46
N SER A 129 -7.80 -4.01 -16.47
CA SER A 129 -8.60 -4.27 -17.67
C SER A 129 -9.86 -5.09 -17.36
N ALA A 130 -9.78 -6.10 -16.48
CA ALA A 130 -10.92 -6.88 -16.04
C ALA A 130 -11.93 -6.03 -15.25
N ILE A 131 -11.45 -5.19 -14.33
CA ILE A 131 -12.28 -4.22 -13.58
C ILE A 131 -13.02 -3.26 -14.52
N GLY A 132 -12.31 -2.73 -15.53
CA GLY A 132 -12.87 -1.84 -16.54
C GLY A 132 -13.99 -2.49 -17.37
N ARG A 133 -13.84 -3.78 -17.72
CA ARG A 133 -14.89 -4.56 -18.41
C ARG A 133 -16.01 -5.04 -17.51
N GLY A 134 -15.84 -4.95 -16.20
CA GLY A 134 -16.75 -5.54 -15.22
C GLY A 134 -16.68 -7.06 -15.13
N ASP A 135 -15.55 -7.65 -15.52
CA ASP A 135 -15.32 -9.10 -15.50
C ASP A 135 -14.78 -9.52 -14.13
N ARG A 136 -15.69 -9.87 -13.21
CA ARG A 136 -15.35 -10.28 -11.83
C ARG A 136 -14.46 -11.51 -11.79
N ALA A 137 -14.76 -12.52 -12.60
CA ALA A 137 -13.99 -13.76 -12.64
C ALA A 137 -12.54 -13.51 -13.09
N ALA A 138 -12.33 -12.71 -14.13
CA ALA A 138 -10.97 -12.36 -14.56
C ALA A 138 -10.24 -11.48 -13.54
N ALA A 139 -10.93 -10.56 -12.86
CA ALA A 139 -10.34 -9.74 -11.81
C ALA A 139 -9.90 -10.61 -10.62
N ALA A 140 -10.79 -11.48 -10.13
CA ALA A 140 -10.51 -12.43 -9.06
C ALA A 140 -9.36 -13.39 -9.41
N ALA A 141 -9.24 -13.81 -10.67
CA ALA A 141 -8.13 -14.68 -11.11
C ALA A 141 -6.75 -14.04 -10.95
N CYS A 142 -6.66 -12.70 -10.98
CA CYS A 142 -5.42 -11.95 -10.76
C CYS A 142 -5.02 -11.88 -9.28
N LEU A 143 -5.91 -12.26 -8.36
CA LEU A 143 -5.69 -12.21 -6.92
C LEU A 143 -5.14 -13.54 -6.38
N THR A 144 -4.32 -13.46 -5.35
CA THR A 144 -4.00 -14.61 -4.50
C THR A 144 -5.24 -15.07 -3.74
N SER A 145 -5.24 -16.31 -3.24
CA SER A 145 -6.36 -16.83 -2.45
C SER A 145 -6.58 -16.01 -1.16
N SER A 146 -5.50 -15.56 -0.51
CA SER A 146 -5.56 -14.72 0.68
C SER A 146 -6.16 -13.34 0.39
N ALA A 147 -5.76 -12.71 -0.72
CA ALA A 147 -6.37 -11.47 -1.18
C ALA A 147 -7.86 -11.65 -1.49
N LEU A 148 -8.23 -12.74 -2.18
CA LEU A 148 -9.62 -13.03 -2.53
C LEU A 148 -10.51 -13.16 -1.29
N VAL A 149 -10.03 -13.80 -0.23
CA VAL A 149 -10.73 -13.88 1.08
C VAL A 149 -11.03 -12.49 1.65
N ARG A 150 -10.11 -11.52 1.52
CA ARG A 150 -10.33 -10.14 1.99
C ARG A 150 -11.38 -9.39 1.15
N PHE A 151 -11.58 -9.80 -0.10
CA PHE A 151 -12.53 -9.20 -1.04
C PHE A 151 -13.82 -10.02 -1.21
N GLY A 152 -14.20 -10.85 -0.23
CA GLY A 152 -15.48 -11.56 -0.25
C GLY A 152 -15.40 -13.07 -0.46
N GLY A 153 -14.19 -13.65 -0.53
CA GLY A 153 -13.99 -15.11 -0.51
C GLY A 153 -14.16 -15.82 -1.85
N ASP A 154 -15.02 -15.30 -2.73
CA ASP A 154 -15.26 -15.84 -4.06
C ASP A 154 -15.35 -14.74 -5.14
N ALA A 155 -15.34 -15.16 -6.40
CA ALA A 155 -15.40 -14.25 -7.54
C ALA A 155 -16.75 -13.53 -7.65
N GLU A 156 -17.84 -14.13 -7.18
CA GLU A 156 -19.18 -13.56 -7.26
C GLU A 156 -19.36 -12.42 -6.25
N SER A 157 -18.74 -12.53 -5.09
CA SER A 157 -18.78 -11.54 -4.01
C SER A 157 -17.75 -10.42 -4.17
N PHE A 158 -16.94 -10.48 -5.22
CA PHE A 158 -15.89 -9.52 -5.48
C PHE A 158 -16.45 -8.09 -5.67
N PRO A 159 -16.00 -7.07 -4.90
CA PRO A 159 -16.59 -5.73 -4.86
C PRO A 159 -16.16 -4.89 -6.08
N LEU A 160 -16.67 -5.27 -7.25
CA LEU A 160 -16.26 -4.75 -8.54
C LEU A 160 -16.38 -3.22 -8.66
N GLU A 161 -17.47 -2.63 -8.18
CA GLU A 161 -17.71 -1.18 -8.30
C GLU A 161 -16.80 -0.37 -7.36
N GLU A 162 -16.53 -0.88 -6.16
CA GLU A 162 -15.55 -0.27 -5.24
C GLU A 162 -14.14 -0.34 -5.82
N MET A 163 -13.77 -1.49 -6.37
CA MET A 163 -12.47 -1.68 -7.02
C MET A 163 -12.35 -0.82 -8.28
N ARG A 164 -13.43 -0.67 -9.06
CA ARG A 164 -13.46 0.24 -10.21
C ARG A 164 -13.21 1.67 -9.78
N THR A 165 -13.88 2.13 -8.72
CA THR A 165 -13.69 3.48 -8.16
C THR A 165 -12.28 3.68 -7.62
N THR A 166 -11.72 2.66 -6.98
CA THR A 166 -10.35 2.71 -6.43
C THR A 166 -9.32 2.80 -7.55
N VAL A 167 -9.41 1.91 -8.53
CA VAL A 167 -8.45 1.78 -9.63
C VAL A 167 -8.53 2.94 -10.61
N SER A 168 -9.73 3.44 -10.91
CA SER A 168 -9.92 4.57 -11.84
C SER A 168 -9.35 5.88 -11.31
N ALA A 169 -9.18 5.98 -10.00
CA ALA A 169 -8.70 7.19 -9.37
C ALA A 169 -7.17 7.27 -9.27
N PHE A 170 -6.44 6.20 -9.64
CA PHE A 170 -4.99 6.24 -9.77
C PHE A 170 -4.58 7.02 -11.01
N THR A 171 -3.75 8.05 -10.81
CA THR A 171 -3.25 8.93 -11.87
C THR A 171 -1.88 8.51 -12.37
N ARG A 172 -1.09 7.82 -11.53
CA ARG A 172 0.25 7.33 -11.88
C ARG A 172 0.57 6.03 -11.14
N ILE A 173 1.31 5.16 -11.82
CA ILE A 173 1.81 3.88 -11.30
C ILE A 173 3.33 3.89 -11.47
N GLU A 174 4.06 3.55 -10.41
CA GLU A 174 5.50 3.40 -10.42
C GLU A 174 5.89 2.05 -9.84
N VAL A 175 6.99 1.48 -10.36
CA VAL A 175 7.48 0.17 -9.96
C VAL A 175 8.62 0.37 -8.97
N ASP A 176 8.47 -0.17 -7.75
CA ASP A 176 9.50 -0.07 -6.72
C ASP A 176 10.48 -1.25 -6.74
N GLY A 177 9.99 -2.44 -7.13
CA GLY A 177 10.79 -3.67 -7.18
C GLY A 177 10.48 -4.63 -6.04
N GLU A 178 11.49 -5.39 -5.59
CA GLU A 178 11.33 -6.44 -4.58
C GLU A 178 11.36 -5.87 -3.15
N VAL A 179 10.39 -6.30 -2.34
CA VAL A 179 10.26 -5.98 -0.91
C VAL A 179 10.05 -7.30 -0.16
N GLY A 180 11.15 -7.94 0.22
CA GLY A 180 11.12 -9.26 0.84
C GLY A 180 10.61 -10.33 -0.13
N PRO A 181 9.60 -11.14 0.23
CA PRO A 181 9.04 -12.15 -0.68
C PRO A 181 8.05 -11.56 -1.69
N PHE A 182 7.80 -10.24 -1.65
CA PHE A 182 6.84 -9.57 -2.49
C PHE A 182 7.53 -8.69 -3.52
N TRP A 183 6.83 -8.41 -4.62
CA TRP A 183 7.14 -7.29 -5.49
C TRP A 183 6.13 -6.19 -5.21
N SER A 184 6.53 -4.92 -5.28
CA SER A 184 5.63 -3.80 -5.07
C SER A 184 5.62 -2.81 -6.23
N ILE A 185 4.43 -2.26 -6.46
CA ILE A 185 4.24 -1.02 -7.22
C ILE A 185 3.49 -0.05 -6.31
N HIS A 186 3.69 1.24 -6.49
CA HIS A 186 2.89 2.26 -5.83
C HIS A 186 2.02 3.00 -6.85
N ALA A 187 0.75 3.16 -6.48
CA ALA A 187 -0.25 3.86 -7.26
C ALA A 187 -0.59 5.18 -6.57
N SER A 188 -0.28 6.30 -7.21
CA SER A 188 -0.59 7.64 -6.66
C SER A 188 -1.90 8.17 -7.21
N ARG A 189 -2.53 9.03 -6.42
CA ARG A 189 -3.73 9.81 -6.79
C ARG A 189 -3.48 11.25 -6.38
N ASP A 190 -4.02 12.20 -7.14
CA ASP A 190 -3.78 13.62 -6.86
C ASP A 190 -4.36 14.00 -5.49
N GLY A 191 -3.52 14.58 -4.64
CA GLY A 191 -3.89 15.00 -3.28
C GLY A 191 -4.11 13.88 -2.27
N LEU A 192 -3.79 12.62 -2.59
CA LEU A 192 -3.91 11.49 -1.66
C LEU A 192 -2.59 10.73 -1.50
N ARG A 193 -2.46 10.01 -0.38
CA ARG A 193 -1.30 9.16 -0.12
C ARG A 193 -1.23 8.03 -1.19
N PRO A 194 -0.02 7.71 -1.69
CA PRO A 194 0.15 6.60 -2.62
C PRO A 194 -0.27 5.29 -1.97
N LYS A 195 -0.91 4.43 -2.76
CA LYS A 195 -1.36 3.11 -2.33
C LYS A 195 -0.37 2.05 -2.82
N TRP A 196 0.08 1.20 -1.91
CA TRP A 196 1.02 0.12 -2.21
C TRP A 196 0.26 -1.11 -2.67
N ILE A 197 0.65 -1.65 -3.82
CA ILE A 197 0.10 -2.88 -4.36
C ILE A 197 1.21 -3.92 -4.34
N PHE A 198 0.96 -5.02 -3.64
CA PHE A 198 1.92 -6.10 -3.46
C PHE A 198 1.56 -7.28 -4.33
N PHE A 199 2.57 -7.87 -4.95
CA PHE A 199 2.48 -9.06 -5.77
C PHE A 199 3.28 -10.18 -5.12
N GLU A 200 2.74 -11.39 -5.23
CA GLU A 200 3.38 -12.61 -4.80
C GLU A 200 3.52 -13.53 -6.01
N ARG A 201 4.64 -14.24 -6.09
CA ARG A 201 4.84 -15.30 -7.08
C ARG A 201 4.31 -16.60 -6.50
N THR A 202 3.28 -17.15 -7.14
CA THR A 202 2.69 -18.43 -6.75
C THR A 202 3.67 -19.60 -6.95
N ALA A 203 3.37 -20.76 -6.37
CA ALA A 203 4.12 -22.00 -6.61
C ALA A 203 4.19 -22.42 -8.09
N ARG A 204 3.31 -21.89 -8.95
CA ARG A 204 3.32 -22.11 -10.41
C ARG A 204 4.16 -21.08 -11.17
N GLY A 205 4.83 -20.16 -10.49
CA GLY A 205 5.59 -19.06 -11.09
C GLY A 205 4.73 -17.90 -11.61
N GLU A 206 3.41 -17.93 -11.41
CA GLU A 206 2.51 -16.85 -11.81
C GLU A 206 2.55 -15.71 -10.79
N TRP A 207 2.60 -14.47 -11.25
CA TRP A 207 2.45 -13.29 -10.40
C TRP A 207 0.99 -13.00 -10.12
N LYS A 208 0.64 -12.83 -8.85
CA LYS A 208 -0.72 -12.48 -8.40
C LYS A 208 -0.70 -11.37 -7.36
N ILE A 209 -1.79 -10.62 -7.28
CA ILE A 209 -1.94 -9.52 -6.33
C ILE A 209 -2.25 -10.10 -4.94
N ALA A 210 -1.39 -9.78 -3.97
CA ALA A 210 -1.50 -10.19 -2.57
C ALA A 210 -2.22 -9.15 -1.70
N ALA A 211 -2.05 -7.87 -2.03
CA ALA A 211 -2.72 -6.77 -1.35
C ALA A 211 -2.80 -5.52 -2.26
N ILE A 212 -3.84 -4.72 -2.04
CA ILE A 212 -4.08 -3.42 -2.70
C ILE A 212 -4.39 -2.39 -1.63
#